data_AF-A0A530BFB3-F1
#
_entry.id   AF-A0A530BFB3-F1
#
_cell.length_a   1.000
_cell.length_b   1.000
_cell.length_c   1.000
_cell.angle_alpha   90.00
_cell.angle_beta   90.00
_cell.angle_gamma   90.00
#
_symmetry.space_group_name_H-M   'P 1'
#
loop_
_entity.id
_entity.type
_entity.pdbx_description
1 polymer ?
#
loop_
_entity_poly.entity_id
_entity_poly.type
_entity_poly.pdbx_seq_one_letter_code
_entity_poly.pdbx_strand_id
1 'polypeptide(L)' 'LVDAGKLSPHVAKTFPLDQAGAAHAFLTTRPIGKVVLTV' A
#
# COMPACT_ATOMS: atom_id res chain seq x y z
N LEU A 1 -16.39 2.67 -11.09
CA LEU A 1 -15.89 3.91 -10.43
C LEU A 1 -14.37 3.99 -10.50
N VAL A 2 -13.64 2.95 -10.06
CA VAL A 2 -12.18 2.86 -10.19
C VAL A 2 -11.76 2.84 -11.67
N ASP A 3 -12.34 1.95 -12.48
CA ASP A 3 -12.03 1.87 -13.93
C ASP A 3 -12.46 3.12 -14.71
N ALA A 4 -13.42 3.87 -14.15
CA ALA A 4 -13.87 5.15 -14.69
C ALA A 4 -13.00 6.33 -14.24
N GLY A 5 -11.90 6.09 -13.51
CA GLY A 5 -10.99 7.12 -12.99
C GLY A 5 -11.58 8.00 -11.87
N LYS A 6 -12.80 7.72 -11.42
CA LYS A 6 -13.51 8.51 -10.41
C LYS A 6 -13.13 8.16 -8.97
N LEU A 7 -12.32 7.11 -8.77
CA LEU A 7 -11.87 6.66 -7.47
C LEU A 7 -10.45 6.11 -7.59
N SER A 8 -9.48 6.75 -6.93
CA SER A 8 -8.08 6.36 -6.94
C SER A 8 -7.65 5.86 -5.56
N PRO A 9 -6.86 4.76 -5.49
CA PRO A 9 -6.30 4.31 -4.23
C PRO A 9 -5.22 5.29 -3.77
N HIS A 10 -5.32 5.77 -2.53
CA HIS A 10 -4.23 6.49 -1.88
C HIS A 10 -3.18 5.49 -1.40
N VAL A 11 -2.01 5.48 -2.01
CA VAL A 11 -0.90 4.59 -1.62
C VAL A 11 0.02 5.35 -0.67
N ALA A 12 0.14 4.84 0.55
CA ALA A 12 1.02 5.40 1.57
C ALA A 12 2.48 5.01 1.32
N LYS A 13 2.72 3.74 0.94
CA LYS A 13 4.06 3.21 0.66
C LYS A 13 3.99 1.89 -0.12
N THR A 14 5.05 1.60 -0.87
CA THR A 14 5.24 0.35 -1.62
C THR A 14 6.47 -0.37 -1.11
N PHE A 15 6.41 -1.71 -1.05
CA PHE A 15 7.52 -2.59 -0.69
C PHE A 15 7.64 -3.73 -1.71
N PRO A 16 8.84 -4.23 -2.03
CA PRO A 16 8.97 -5.47 -2.78
C PRO A 16 8.47 -6.67 -1.95
N LEU A 17 8.04 -7.74 -2.61
CA LEU A 17 7.39 -8.90 -1.98
C LEU A 17 8.30 -9.58 -0.93
N ASP A 18 9.60 -9.62 -1.18
CA ASP A 18 10.62 -10.11 -0.25
C ASP A 18 10.72 -9.28 1.05
N GLN A 19 10.18 -8.07 1.06
CA GLN A 19 10.11 -7.17 2.21
C GLN A 19 8.72 -7.10 2.85
N ALA A 20 7.87 -8.12 2.67
CA ALA A 20 6.55 -8.17 3.29
C ALA A 20 6.57 -7.97 4.82
N GLY A 21 7.63 -8.41 5.51
CA GLY A 21 7.82 -8.15 6.93
C GLY A 21 7.98 -6.66 7.28
N ALA A 22 8.74 -5.92 6.46
CA ALA A 22 8.90 -4.48 6.61
C ALA A 22 7.59 -3.71 6.30
N ALA A 23 6.82 -4.18 5.32
CA ALA A 23 5.48 -3.65 5.04
C ALA A 23 4.54 -3.84 6.24
N HIS A 24 4.59 -5.01 6.89
CA HIS A 24 3.80 -5.27 8.09
C HIS A 24 4.24 -4.38 9.26
N ALA A 25 5.54 -4.23 9.49
CA ALA A 25 6.06 -3.31 10.51
C ALA A 25 5.58 -1.87 10.25
N PHE A 26 5.58 -1.42 8.99
CA PHE A 26 5.07 -0.09 8.63
C PHE A 26 3.56 0.08 8.92
N LEU A 27 2.73 -0.95 8.73
CA LEU A 27 1.31 -0.90 9.09
C LEU A 27 1.07 -0.62 10.58
N THR A 28 1.97 -1.06 11.46
CA THR A 28 1.84 -0.81 12.91
C THR A 28 1.93 0.68 13.27
N THR A 29 2.52 1.50 12.41
CA THR A 29 2.57 2.97 12.55
C THR A 29 1.24 3.67 12.24
N ARG A 30 0.21 2.91 11.80
CA ARG A 30 -1.12 3.39 11.41
C ARG A 30 -1.08 4.44 10.29
N PRO A 31 -0.45 4.14 9.13
CA PRO A 31 -0.41 5.06 8.01
C PRO A 31 -1.80 5.29 7.40
N ILE A 32 -2.04 6.47 6.84
CA ILE A 32 -3.25 6.76 6.06
C ILE A 32 -3.04 6.28 4.63
N GLY A 33 -3.93 5.42 4.13
CA GLY A 33 -3.87 4.88 2.78
C GLY A 33 -3.49 3.40 2.73
N LYS A 34 -3.09 2.94 1.56
CA LYS A 34 -2.77 1.54 1.25
C LYS A 34 -1.26 1.32 1.30
N VAL A 35 -0.86 0.15 1.80
CA VAL A 35 0.50 -0.37 1.65
C VAL A 35 0.47 -1.43 0.57
N VAL A 36 1.34 -1.32 -0.43
CA VAL A 36 1.35 -2.19 -1.63
C VAL A 36 2.60 -3.07 -1.64
N LEU A 37 2.44 -4.33 -2.05
CA LEU A 37 3.55 -5.24 -2.34
C LEU A 37 3.73 -5.41 -3.85
N THR A 38 4.96 -5.36 -4.33
CA THR A 38 5.30 -5.60 -5.75
C THR A 38 5.97 -6.94 -5.93
N VAL A 39 5.61 -7.66 -7.00
CA VAL A 39 6.25 -8.89 -7.46
C VAL A 39 7.50 -8.61 -8.28
#